data_AF-A0A9P8Y8C0-F1
#
_entry.id   AF-A0A9P8Y8C0-F1
#
_cell.length_a   1.000
_cell.length_b   1.000
_cell.length_c   1.000
_cell.angle_alpha   90.00
_cell.angle_beta   90.00
_cell.angle_gamma   90.00
#
_symmetry.space_group_name_H-M   'P 1'
#
loop_
_entity.id
_entity.type
_entity.pdbx_description
1 polymer ?
#
loop_
_entity_poly.entity_id
_entity_poly.type
_entity_poly.pdbx_seq_one_letter_code
_entity_poly.pdbx_strand_id
1 'polypeptide(L)'
;MAASTTFERIDGRTVLAGTHVSGGVLNVTVHEPESTPRHAEPFSTVPFLPDADFVERPDVTAWLDKTLAQPGSRAALVGLGGIGKSQVAIEYAHRVRQQSPSTYVLWVHADTQARFEEAYRGIADRLQLPQRYDPKVDVLQLVYN
;
A
#
# COMPACT_ATOMS: atom_id res chain seq x y z
N MET A 1 -32.69 -25.89 46.15
CA MET A 1 -32.14 -24.61 45.65
C MET A 1 -31.05 -24.94 44.65
N ALA A 2 -31.30 -24.79 43.35
CA ALA A 2 -30.33 -25.09 42.30
C ALA A 2 -29.68 -23.77 41.84
N ALA A 3 -28.34 -23.73 41.82
CA ALA A 3 -27.60 -22.56 41.38
C ALA A 3 -27.75 -22.38 39.86
N SER A 4 -28.33 -21.25 39.43
CA SER A 4 -28.27 -20.82 38.03
C SER A 4 -26.91 -20.17 37.80
N THR A 5 -26.11 -20.76 36.91
CA THR A 5 -24.88 -20.13 36.41
C THR A 5 -25.24 -19.38 35.13
N THR A 6 -25.43 -18.07 35.24
CA THR A 6 -25.55 -17.17 34.09
C THR A 6 -24.15 -16.91 33.53
N PHE A 7 -23.93 -17.22 32.25
CA PHE A 7 -22.72 -16.83 31.54
C PHE A 7 -22.91 -15.45 30.88
N GLU A 8 -21.99 -14.52 31.14
CA GLU A 8 -21.92 -13.25 30.42
C GLU A 8 -21.42 -13.44 28.98
N ARG A 9 -21.73 -12.45 28.13
CA ARG A 9 -21.39 -12.44 26.70
C ARG A 9 -19.89 -12.18 26.52
N ILE A 10 -19.15 -13.19 26.09
CA ILE A 10 -17.74 -13.07 25.70
C ILE A 10 -17.68 -12.51 24.28
N ASP A 11 -17.17 -11.30 24.10
CA ASP A 11 -16.97 -10.66 22.80
C ASP A 11 -15.62 -11.10 22.17
N GLY A 12 -15.48 -12.41 21.97
CA GLY A 12 -14.36 -13.03 21.28
C GLY A 12 -14.89 -13.78 20.05
N ARG A 13 -14.31 -13.54 18.87
CA ARG A 13 -14.76 -14.12 17.59
C ARG A 13 -14.59 -15.64 17.46
N THR A 14 -14.12 -16.34 18.49
CA THR A 14 -13.94 -17.79 18.46
C THR A 14 -14.40 -18.41 19.77
N VAL A 15 -15.59 -19.02 19.75
CA VAL A 15 -16.11 -19.85 20.85
C VAL A 15 -15.96 -21.31 20.43
N LEU A 16 -15.16 -22.08 21.16
CA LEU A 16 -15.05 -23.53 20.99
C LEU A 16 -15.83 -24.21 22.12
N ALA A 17 -17.05 -24.65 21.84
CA ALA A 17 -17.83 -25.44 22.79
C ALA A 17 -17.32 -26.88 22.79
N GLY A 18 -16.60 -27.28 23.84
CA GLY A 18 -16.16 -28.67 24.03
C GLY A 18 -17.18 -29.48 24.82
N THR A 19 -17.58 -30.65 24.32
CA THR A 19 -18.23 -31.68 25.15
C THR A 19 -17.17 -32.40 25.97
N HIS A 20 -17.45 -32.67 27.26
CA HIS A 20 -16.54 -33.32 28.19
C HIS A 20 -15.90 -34.60 27.60
N VAL A 21 -14.56 -34.65 27.52
CA VAL A 21 -13.78 -35.81 27.06
C VAL A 21 -13.02 -36.38 28.25
N SER A 22 -13.37 -37.58 28.72
CA SER A 22 -12.55 -38.32 29.69
C SER A 22 -11.41 -39.03 28.98
N GLY A 23 -10.18 -38.54 29.15
CA GLY A 23 -8.95 -39.30 28.90
C GLY A 23 -8.39 -39.29 27.48
N GLY A 24 -8.65 -38.28 26.66
CA GLY A 24 -8.10 -38.15 25.30
C GLY A 24 -7.59 -36.75 24.97
N VAL A 25 -6.66 -36.65 24.01
CA VAL A 25 -6.16 -35.37 23.46
C VAL A 25 -7.08 -34.92 22.33
N LEU A 26 -7.64 -33.71 22.44
CA LEU A 26 -8.34 -33.05 21.33
C LEU A 26 -7.35 -32.14 20.59
N ASN A 27 -6.99 -32.51 19.36
CA ASN A 27 -6.21 -31.63 18.49
C ASN A 27 -7.16 -30.65 17.79
N VAL A 28 -7.08 -29.37 18.17
CA VAL A 28 -7.81 -28.28 17.52
C VAL A 28 -6.86 -27.57 16.55
N THR A 29 -7.10 -27.72 15.25
CA THR A 29 -6.41 -26.93 14.23
C THR A 29 -7.20 -25.66 13.99
N VAL A 30 -6.72 -24.55 14.53
CA VAL A 30 -7.27 -23.22 14.23
C VAL A 30 -6.76 -22.83 12.85
N HIS A 31 -7.60 -22.96 11.84
CA HIS A 31 -7.37 -22.28 10.57
C HIS A 31 -7.64 -20.80 10.83
N GLU A 32 -6.57 -19.99 10.87
CA GLU A 32 -6.74 -18.55 10.68
C GLU A 32 -7.49 -18.36 9.35
N PRO A 33 -8.63 -17.65 9.33
CA PRO A 33 -9.28 -17.37 8.07
C PRO A 33 -8.26 -16.61 7.21
N GLU A 34 -7.97 -17.14 6.02
CA GLU A 34 -7.25 -16.38 5.00
C GLU A 34 -7.83 -14.98 4.99
N SER A 35 -7.01 -14.00 5.39
CA SER A 35 -7.39 -12.61 5.34
C SER A 35 -7.67 -12.33 3.87
N THR A 36 -8.95 -12.20 3.51
CA THR A 36 -9.38 -11.62 2.24
C THR A 36 -8.49 -10.41 2.00
N PRO A 37 -7.80 -10.28 0.85
CA PRO A 37 -6.86 -9.19 0.63
C PRO A 37 -7.61 -7.89 0.91
N ARG A 38 -7.26 -7.25 2.03
CA ARG A 38 -7.81 -5.95 2.35
C ARG A 38 -7.20 -5.06 1.29
N HIS A 39 -8.01 -4.65 0.32
CA HIS A 39 -7.58 -3.61 -0.62
C HIS A 39 -7.05 -2.46 0.23
N ALA A 40 -5.75 -2.20 0.14
CA ALA A 40 -5.13 -1.13 0.89
C ALA A 40 -5.86 0.18 0.55
N GLU A 41 -6.03 1.08 1.51
CA GLU A 41 -6.56 2.39 1.16
C GLU A 41 -5.55 3.12 0.27
N PRO A 42 -5.99 3.87 -0.76
CA PRO A 42 -5.10 4.62 -1.63
C PRO A 42 -4.18 5.56 -0.84
N PHE A 43 -2.88 5.43 -1.06
CA PHE A 43 -1.84 6.19 -0.37
C PHE A 43 -0.85 6.84 -1.31
N SER A 44 -0.05 7.76 -0.77
CA SER A 44 1.13 8.34 -1.42
C SER A 44 2.39 7.94 -0.67
N THR A 45 3.44 7.57 -1.40
CA THR A 45 4.81 7.39 -0.85
C THR A 45 5.73 8.55 -1.17
N VAL A 46 5.22 9.64 -1.76
CA VAL A 46 6.02 10.85 -2.02
C VAL A 46 6.60 11.36 -0.70
N PRO A 47 7.93 11.38 -0.51
CA PRO A 47 8.55 11.70 0.77
C PRO A 47 8.68 13.21 1.00
N PHE A 48 8.10 14.03 0.10
CA PHE A 48 8.19 15.48 0.10
C PHE A 48 6.82 16.09 0.37
N LEU A 49 6.80 17.10 1.24
CA LEU A 49 5.62 17.93 1.44
C LEU A 49 5.37 18.78 0.18
N PRO A 50 4.11 19.22 -0.05
CA PRO A 50 3.84 20.26 -1.03
C PRO A 50 4.65 21.52 -0.68
N ASP A 51 5.22 22.15 -1.70
CA ASP A 51 5.99 23.38 -1.56
C ASP A 51 5.07 24.60 -1.73
N ALA A 52 4.87 25.36 -0.65
CA ALA A 52 4.02 26.55 -0.66
C ALA A 52 4.57 27.68 -1.55
N ASP A 53 5.88 27.69 -1.81
CA ASP A 53 6.55 28.68 -2.65
C ASP A 53 6.71 28.20 -4.10
N PHE A 54 6.11 27.05 -4.45
CA PHE A 54 6.18 26.52 -5.80
C PHE A 54 5.52 27.45 -6.82
N VAL A 55 6.28 27.84 -7.83
CA VAL A 55 5.76 28.60 -8.96
C VAL A 55 5.26 27.64 -10.03
N GLU A 56 3.94 27.63 -10.20
CA GLU A 56 3.25 26.83 -11.21
C GLU A 56 3.81 27.04 -12.62
N ARG A 57 3.79 25.95 -13.40
CA ARG A 57 4.20 25.94 -14.81
C ARG A 57 3.03 25.42 -15.66
N PRO A 58 2.04 26.28 -15.99
CA PRO A 58 0.77 25.84 -16.57
C PRO A 58 0.94 24.99 -17.83
N ASP A 59 1.88 25.36 -18.71
CA ASP A 59 2.13 24.64 -19.95
C ASP A 59 2.64 23.21 -19.70
N VAL A 60 3.53 23.04 -18.71
CA VAL A 60 4.09 21.73 -18.35
C VAL A 60 3.02 20.88 -17.68
N THR A 61 2.22 21.46 -16.79
CA THR A 61 1.13 20.76 -16.12
C THR A 61 0.04 20.33 -17.11
N ALA A 62 -0.35 21.20 -18.04
CA ALA A 62 -1.31 20.86 -19.09
C ALA A 62 -0.79 19.77 -20.03
N TRP A 63 0.52 19.80 -20.34
CA TRP A 63 1.16 18.73 -21.10
C TRP A 63 1.16 17.40 -20.33
N LEU A 64 1.43 17.39 -19.02
CA LEU A 64 1.35 16.20 -18.18
C LEU A 64 -0.08 15.64 -18.14
N ASP A 65 -1.08 16.49 -17.88
CA ASP A 65 -2.50 16.09 -17.86
C ASP A 65 -2.92 15.44 -19.18
N LYS A 66 -2.51 16.00 -20.31
CA LYS A 66 -2.79 15.43 -21.63
C LYS A 66 -2.05 14.10 -21.86
N THR A 67 -0.77 14.04 -21.49
CA THR A 67 0.09 12.89 -21.77
C THR A 67 -0.29 11.69 -20.91
N LEU A 68 -0.64 11.93 -19.64
CA LEU A 68 -0.96 10.91 -18.64
C LEU A 68 -2.47 10.60 -18.54
N ALA A 69 -3.28 11.08 -19.49
CA ALA A 69 -4.73 10.91 -19.47
C ALA A 69 -5.21 9.45 -19.62
N GLN A 70 -4.38 8.55 -20.14
CA GLN A 70 -4.75 7.16 -20.40
C GLN A 70 -4.00 6.19 -19.48
N PRO A 71 -4.63 5.08 -19.06
CA PRO A 71 -3.94 4.02 -18.34
C PRO A 71 -2.72 3.51 -19.12
N GLY A 72 -1.59 3.35 -18.43
CA GLY A 72 -0.34 2.90 -19.04
C GLY A 72 0.46 3.98 -19.78
N SER A 73 -0.04 5.22 -19.86
CA SER A 73 0.71 6.36 -20.38
C SER A 73 1.99 6.64 -19.59
N ARG A 74 2.98 7.24 -20.27
CA ARG A 74 4.29 7.55 -19.70
C ARG A 74 4.73 8.95 -20.15
N ALA A 75 5.32 9.70 -19.24
CA ALA A 75 5.90 11.00 -19.50
C ALA A 75 7.32 11.06 -18.94
N ALA A 76 8.20 11.84 -19.59
CA ALA A 76 9.55 12.09 -19.14
C ALA A 76 9.83 13.59 -19.08
N LEU A 77 10.22 14.08 -17.91
CA LEU A 77 10.71 15.45 -17.74
C LEU A 77 12.22 15.45 -17.97
N VAL A 78 12.69 16.16 -19.00
CA VAL A 78 14.10 16.22 -19.40
C VAL A 78 14.62 17.66 -19.39
N GLY A 79 15.89 17.85 -19.06
CA GLY A 79 16.50 19.18 -19.00
C GLY A 79 17.69 19.24 -18.05
N LEU A 80 18.36 20.41 -18.02
CA LEU A 80 19.56 20.65 -17.24
C LEU A 80 19.37 20.38 -15.73
N GLY A 81 20.46 20.10 -15.03
CA GLY A 81 20.47 20.05 -13.56
C GLY A 81 19.93 21.35 -12.96
N GLY A 82 19.19 21.25 -11.85
CA GLY A 82 18.67 22.42 -11.13
C GLY A 82 17.42 23.11 -11.74
N ILE A 83 16.95 22.72 -12.92
CA ILE A 83 15.80 23.39 -13.57
C ILE A 83 14.43 23.13 -12.90
N GLY A 84 14.39 22.27 -11.87
CA GLY A 84 13.17 21.98 -11.10
C GLY A 84 12.35 20.77 -11.56
N LYS A 85 12.91 19.84 -12.35
CA LYS A 85 12.19 18.64 -12.85
C LYS A 85 11.52 17.84 -11.73
N SER A 86 12.27 17.57 -10.66
CA SER A 86 11.75 16.83 -9.51
C SER A 86 10.65 17.60 -8.78
N GLN A 87 10.75 18.93 -8.69
CA GLN A 87 9.71 19.75 -8.08
C GLN A 87 8.41 19.69 -8.87
N VAL A 88 8.48 19.77 -10.20
CA VAL A 88 7.29 19.57 -11.06
C VAL A 88 6.67 18.20 -10.83
N ALA A 89 7.47 17.14 -10.73
CA ALA A 89 6.94 15.79 -10.48
C ALA A 89 6.28 15.64 -9.10
N ILE A 90 6.86 16.26 -8.06
CA ILE A 90 6.33 16.26 -6.69
C ILE A 90 4.97 16.97 -6.65
N GLU A 91 4.89 18.18 -7.21
CA GLU A 91 3.66 18.95 -7.22
C GLU A 91 2.57 18.29 -8.07
N TYR A 92 2.94 17.72 -9.21
CA TYR A 92 2.01 16.95 -10.03
C TYR A 92 1.43 15.75 -9.25
N ALA A 93 2.27 15.04 -8.49
CA ALA A 93 1.87 13.91 -7.68
C ALA A 93 0.87 14.31 -6.58
N HIS A 94 1.08 15.46 -5.91
CA HIS A 94 0.14 16.01 -4.94
C HIS A 94 -1.18 16.42 -5.59
N ARG A 95 -1.14 17.10 -6.75
CA ARG A 95 -2.31 17.48 -7.53
C ARG A 95 -3.17 16.29 -7.93
N VAL A 96 -2.56 15.22 -8.45
CA VAL A 96 -3.28 13.97 -8.83
C VAL A 96 -4.04 13.42 -7.63
N ARG A 97 -3.42 13.37 -6.45
CA ARG A 97 -4.07 12.84 -5.25
C ARG A 97 -5.18 13.75 -4.73
N GLN A 98 -5.03 15.07 -4.84
CA GLN A 98 -6.09 16.02 -4.48
C GLN A 98 -7.31 15.88 -5.41
N GLN A 99 -7.07 15.72 -6.72
CA GLN A 99 -8.13 15.59 -7.73
C GLN A 99 -8.80 14.21 -7.70
N SER A 100 -8.02 13.17 -7.39
CA SER A 100 -8.51 11.80 -7.29
C SER A 100 -7.93 11.12 -6.05
N PRO A 101 -8.57 11.31 -4.87
CA PRO A 101 -8.12 10.71 -3.60
C PRO A 101 -8.08 9.18 -3.62
N SER A 102 -8.75 8.55 -4.60
CA SER A 102 -8.74 7.10 -4.82
C SER A 102 -7.49 6.58 -5.54
N THR A 103 -6.59 7.47 -5.97
CA THR A 103 -5.39 7.12 -6.74
C THR A 103 -4.20 6.82 -5.84
N TYR A 104 -3.53 5.69 -6.07
CA TYR A 104 -2.24 5.39 -5.46
C TYR A 104 -1.14 6.21 -6.15
N VAL A 105 -0.30 6.86 -5.36
CA VAL A 105 0.85 7.63 -5.86
C VAL A 105 2.13 7.02 -5.31
N LEU A 106 2.86 6.32 -6.16
CA LEU A 106 4.02 5.54 -5.75
C LEU A 106 5.30 6.22 -6.26
N TRP A 107 6.08 6.77 -5.33
CA TRP A 107 7.38 7.37 -5.55
C TRP A 107 8.49 6.33 -5.39
N VAL A 108 9.35 6.20 -6.40
CA VAL A 108 10.47 5.25 -6.43
C VAL A 108 11.76 5.99 -6.78
N HIS A 109 12.78 5.85 -5.93
CA HIS A 109 14.12 6.34 -6.21
C HIS A 109 14.85 5.35 -7.12
N ALA A 110 15.24 5.81 -8.32
CA ALA A 110 15.89 4.98 -9.34
C ALA A 110 17.39 5.28 -9.52
N ASP A 111 18.05 5.80 -8.48
CA ASP A 111 19.48 6.14 -8.52
C ASP A 111 20.38 4.90 -8.47
N THR A 112 19.96 3.85 -7.77
CA THR A 112 20.67 2.59 -7.61
C THR A 112 19.67 1.43 -7.59
N GLN A 113 20.13 0.23 -7.98
CA GLN A 113 19.31 -0.98 -7.89
C GLN A 113 18.81 -1.23 -6.47
N ALA A 114 19.68 -1.06 -5.46
CA ALA A 114 19.34 -1.28 -4.06
C ALA A 114 18.20 -0.37 -3.59
N ARG A 115 18.25 0.94 -3.89
CA ARG A 115 17.18 1.89 -3.53
C ARG A 115 15.89 1.65 -4.30
N PHE A 116 16.01 1.21 -5.55
CA PHE A 116 14.86 0.83 -6.35
C PHE A 116 14.14 -0.38 -5.75
N GLU A 117 14.87 -1.45 -5.42
CA GLU A 117 14.32 -2.65 -4.77
C GLU A 117 13.76 -2.33 -3.37
N GLU A 118 14.43 -1.51 -2.58
CA GLU A 118 13.96 -1.06 -1.26
C GLU A 118 12.63 -0.32 -1.36
N ALA A 119 12.49 0.58 -2.34
CA ALA A 119 11.22 1.27 -2.57
C ALA A 119 10.08 0.30 -2.94
N TYR A 120 10.36 -0.71 -3.76
CA TYR A 120 9.38 -1.75 -4.10
C TYR A 120 9.00 -2.62 -2.90
N ARG A 121 9.96 -2.95 -2.01
CA ARG A 121 9.66 -3.63 -0.73
C ARG A 121 8.73 -2.79 0.13
N GLY A 122 9.01 -1.50 0.28
CA GLY A 122 8.13 -0.58 1.00
C GLY A 122 6.72 -0.50 0.41
N ILE A 123 6.59 -0.54 -0.92
CA ILE A 123 5.28 -0.60 -1.60
C ILE A 123 4.56 -1.91 -1.29
N ALA A 124 5.23 -3.07 -1.43
CA ALA A 124 4.66 -4.38 -1.14
C ALA A 124 4.20 -4.51 0.32
N ASP A 125 4.96 -3.95 1.25
CA ASP A 125 4.62 -3.86 2.67
C ASP A 125 3.34 -3.06 2.91
N ARG A 126 3.24 -1.89 2.31
CA ARG A 126 2.10 -0.99 2.52
C ARG A 126 0.82 -1.49 1.84
N LEU A 127 0.97 -2.20 0.72
CA LEU A 127 -0.12 -2.91 0.03
C LEU A 127 -0.48 -4.24 0.72
N GLN A 128 0.27 -4.65 1.75
CA GLN A 128 0.09 -5.92 2.46
C GLN A 128 0.11 -7.14 1.52
N LEU A 129 0.95 -7.09 0.48
CA LEU A 129 1.02 -8.16 -0.52
C LEU A 129 1.42 -9.49 0.14
N PRO A 130 0.87 -10.62 -0.35
CA PRO A 130 1.29 -11.94 0.11
C PRO A 130 2.77 -12.16 -0.22
N GLN A 131 3.47 -12.97 0.59
CA GLN A 131 4.87 -13.35 0.36
C GLN A 131 5.90 -12.20 0.34
N ARG A 132 5.52 -10.97 0.70
CA ARG A 132 6.41 -9.79 0.73
C ARG A 132 7.68 -9.92 1.58
N TYR A 133 7.69 -10.84 2.57
CA TYR A 133 8.85 -11.14 3.41
C TYR A 133 9.65 -12.37 2.96
N ASP A 134 9.25 -13.03 1.88
CA ASP A 134 10.00 -14.15 1.34
C ASP A 134 11.27 -13.64 0.62
N PRO A 135 12.48 -13.99 1.09
CA PRO A 135 13.73 -13.55 0.46
C PRO A 135 13.93 -14.13 -0.95
N LYS A 136 13.17 -15.16 -1.34
CA LYS A 136 13.25 -15.79 -2.67
C LYS A 136 12.31 -15.16 -3.69
N VAL A 137 11.37 -14.31 -3.25
CA VAL A 137 10.43 -13.63 -4.14
C VAL A 137 11.09 -12.43 -4.79
N ASP A 138 10.92 -12.32 -6.11
CA ASP A 138 11.21 -11.09 -6.84
C ASP A 138 10.15 -10.04 -6.49
N VAL A 139 10.55 -9.05 -5.69
CA VAL A 139 9.66 -7.99 -5.23
C VAL A 139 9.14 -7.11 -6.38
N LEU A 140 9.88 -7.00 -7.48
CA LEU A 140 9.44 -6.21 -8.63
C LEU A 140 8.26 -6.88 -9.33
N GLN A 141 8.35 -8.20 -9.52
CA GLN A 141 7.25 -9.01 -10.06
C GLN A 141 6.06 -9.05 -9.10
N LEU A 142 6.30 -9.04 -7.79
CA LEU A 142 5.24 -9.06 -6.79
C LEU A 142 4.36 -7.81 -6.85
N VAL A 143 4.95 -6.63 -7.06
CA VAL A 143 4.21 -5.35 -7.14
C VAL A 143 3.58 -5.10 -8.52
N TYR A 144 4.14 -5.71 -9.57
CA TYR A 144 3.64 -5.55 -10.94
C TYR A 144 2.34 -6.31 -11.20
N ASN A 145 2.20 -7.50 -10.61
CA ASN A 145 1.08 -8.43 -10.82
C ASN A 145 -0.15 -8.06 -9.99
#